data_AF-A0A2I7N8Z6-F1
#
_entry.id   AF-A0A2I7N8Z6-F1
#
_cell.length_a   1.000
_cell.length_b   1.000
_cell.length_c   1.000
_cell.angle_alpha   90.00
_cell.angle_beta   90.00
_cell.angle_gamma   90.00
#
_symmetry.space_group_name_H-M   'P 1'
#
loop_
_entity.id
_entity.type
_entity.pdbx_description
1 polymer ?
#
loop_
_entity_poly.entity_id
_entity_poly.type
_entity_poly.pdbx_seq_one_letter_code
_entity_poly.pdbx_strand_id
1 'polypeptide(L)'
;MRKILMILTMMGVSSTFAMTKVDLSQQKFTCKGVKLTDSTTSAIISQNCKNVKVRTDKQITSGHNAGDLRGSDLIEEDDTDPTVANLQKVSFYTDDGSHLKCYYRNDKLYKCKAKKTTTNSSQAK
;
A
#
# COMPACT_ATOMS: atom_id res chain seq x y z
N MET A 1 -54.98 -23.46 6.02
CA MET A 1 -53.96 -22.55 5.44
C MET A 1 -53.06 -22.03 6.55
N ARG A 2 -51.77 -22.41 6.56
CA ARG A 2 -50.75 -21.78 7.41
C ARG A 2 -49.58 -21.39 6.50
N LYS A 3 -49.34 -20.09 6.40
CA LYS A 3 -48.38 -19.46 5.48
C LYS A 3 -46.98 -19.65 6.05
N ILE A 4 -46.12 -20.39 5.37
CA ILE A 4 -44.69 -20.47 5.69
C ILE A 4 -44.02 -19.26 5.04
N LEU A 5 -43.73 -18.25 5.85
CA LEU A 5 -42.96 -17.08 5.43
C LEU A 5 -41.47 -17.43 5.54
N MET A 6 -40.85 -17.87 4.45
CA MET A 6 -39.39 -17.98 4.36
C MET A 6 -38.80 -16.58 4.16
N ILE A 7 -38.22 -16.03 5.22
CA ILE A 7 -37.43 -14.80 5.17
C ILE A 7 -36.09 -15.16 4.51
N LEU A 8 -35.94 -14.78 3.25
CA LEU A 8 -34.72 -14.89 2.47
C LEU A 8 -33.71 -13.86 3.00
N THR A 9 -32.86 -14.27 3.95
CA THR A 9 -31.72 -13.47 4.39
C THR A 9 -30.66 -13.46 3.28
N MET A 10 -30.70 -12.42 2.44
CA MET A 10 -29.57 -12.08 1.57
C MET A 10 -28.38 -11.71 2.46
N MET A 11 -27.48 -12.67 2.66
CA MET A 11 -26.14 -12.41 3.19
C MET A 11 -25.37 -11.60 2.15
N GLY A 12 -25.42 -10.28 2.28
CA GLY A 12 -24.54 -9.38 1.55
C GLY A 12 -23.10 -9.64 1.96
N VAL A 13 -22.36 -10.41 1.16
CA VAL A 13 -20.91 -10.60 1.31
C VAL A 13 -20.20 -9.29 1.00
N SER A 14 -20.09 -8.43 2.01
CA SER A 14 -19.24 -7.24 1.97
C SER A 14 -17.78 -7.69 2.00
N SER A 15 -17.22 -8.02 0.85
CA SER A 15 -15.81 -8.40 0.72
C SER A 15 -14.93 -7.17 0.96
N THR A 16 -14.44 -7.03 2.19
CA THR A 16 -13.39 -6.07 2.51
C THR A 16 -12.07 -6.59 1.95
N PHE A 17 -11.71 -6.16 0.73
CA PHE A 17 -10.46 -6.56 0.08
C PHE A 17 -9.25 -5.92 0.76
N ALA A 18 -8.69 -6.61 1.77
CA ALA A 18 -7.46 -6.22 2.44
C ALA A 18 -6.23 -6.42 1.51
N MET A 19 -5.36 -5.41 1.43
CA MET A 19 -4.08 -5.55 0.73
C MET A 19 -3.09 -6.34 1.60
N THR A 20 -2.40 -7.32 1.01
CA THR A 20 -1.39 -8.14 1.69
C THR A 20 0.00 -7.53 1.53
N LYS A 21 0.85 -7.68 2.55
CA LYS A 21 2.28 -7.33 2.40
C LYS A 21 2.90 -8.29 1.38
N VAL A 22 3.78 -7.77 0.53
CA VAL A 22 4.53 -8.57 -0.44
C VAL A 22 6.00 -8.20 -0.42
N ASP A 23 6.82 -9.22 -0.62
CA ASP A 23 8.24 -9.11 -0.92
C ASP A 23 8.39 -9.05 -2.44
N LEU A 24 9.04 -8.00 -2.96
CA LEU A 24 9.19 -7.82 -4.41
C LEU A 24 10.23 -8.77 -5.00
N SER A 25 11.22 -9.19 -4.22
CA SER A 25 12.28 -10.10 -4.66
C SER A 25 11.75 -11.51 -4.89
N GLN A 26 10.80 -11.96 -4.06
CA GLN A 26 10.16 -13.27 -4.19
C GLN A 26 9.07 -13.34 -5.27
N GLN A 27 8.38 -12.23 -5.53
CA GLN A 27 7.26 -12.19 -6.47
C GLN A 27 7.70 -11.81 -7.89
N LYS A 28 6.97 -12.27 -8.92
CA LYS A 28 7.27 -11.99 -10.33
C LYS A 28 6.59 -10.70 -10.84
N PHE A 29 6.60 -9.64 -10.05
CA PHE A 29 6.01 -8.37 -10.48
C PHE A 29 6.90 -7.68 -11.51
N THR A 30 6.31 -7.21 -12.59
CA THR A 30 7.00 -6.54 -13.69
C THR A 30 6.24 -5.29 -14.12
N CYS A 31 6.97 -4.31 -14.65
CA CYS A 31 6.42 -3.13 -15.30
C CYS A 31 7.16 -2.89 -16.62
N LYS A 32 6.46 -2.92 -17.75
CA LYS A 32 7.07 -2.95 -19.10
C LYS A 32 8.19 -4.01 -19.22
N GLY A 33 8.02 -5.16 -18.59
CA GLY A 33 9.02 -6.23 -18.55
C GLY A 33 10.20 -5.99 -17.59
N VAL A 34 10.29 -4.83 -16.93
CA VAL A 34 11.30 -4.59 -15.87
C VAL A 34 10.83 -5.26 -14.59
N LYS A 35 11.61 -6.22 -14.08
CA LYS A 35 11.33 -6.90 -12.82
C LYS A 35 11.48 -5.94 -11.65
N LEU A 36 10.46 -5.88 -10.80
CA LEU A 36 10.52 -5.13 -9.55
C LEU A 36 11.23 -5.96 -8.47
N THR A 37 12.03 -5.31 -7.66
CA THR A 37 12.87 -5.86 -6.59
C THR A 37 12.80 -4.94 -5.37
N ASP A 38 13.32 -5.40 -4.22
CA ASP A 38 13.35 -4.53 -3.04
C ASP A 38 14.29 -3.32 -3.16
N SER A 39 15.16 -3.31 -4.18
CA SER A 39 16.00 -2.17 -4.57
C SER A 39 15.34 -1.21 -5.56
N THR A 40 14.12 -1.52 -6.02
CA THR A 40 13.41 -0.67 -7.00
C THR A 40 13.04 0.67 -6.39
N THR A 41 13.50 1.75 -7.02
CA THR A 41 13.21 3.12 -6.60
C THR A 41 11.85 3.59 -7.11
N SER A 42 11.30 4.62 -6.46
CA SER A 42 10.06 5.26 -6.92
C SER A 42 10.18 5.86 -8.32
N ALA A 43 11.37 6.32 -8.71
CA ALA A 43 11.67 6.79 -10.06
C ALA A 43 11.50 5.68 -11.11
N ILE A 44 12.05 4.48 -10.85
CA ILE A 44 11.89 3.31 -11.74
C ILE A 44 10.40 2.97 -11.91
N ILE A 45 9.64 2.96 -10.81
CA ILE A 45 8.18 2.72 -10.86
C ILE A 45 7.48 3.78 -11.71
N SER A 46 7.82 5.06 -11.51
CA SER A 46 7.16 6.18 -12.19
C SER A 46 7.39 6.18 -13.70
N GLN A 47 8.54 5.68 -14.16
CA GLN A 47 8.90 5.60 -15.58
C GLN A 47 8.33 4.35 -16.26
N ASN A 48 8.23 3.24 -15.53
CA ASN A 48 7.95 1.93 -16.12
C ASN A 48 6.51 1.44 -15.87
N CYS A 49 5.89 1.78 -14.75
CA CYS A 49 4.58 1.24 -14.37
C CYS A 49 3.40 2.10 -14.86
N LYS A 50 2.20 1.51 -14.88
CA LYS A 50 0.98 2.20 -15.30
C LYS A 50 0.25 2.84 -14.11
N ASN A 51 -0.43 3.96 -14.38
CA ASN A 51 -1.31 4.67 -13.43
C ASN A 51 -0.61 5.00 -12.09
N VAL A 52 0.63 5.43 -12.17
CA VAL A 52 1.45 5.75 -11.00
C VAL A 52 0.89 6.98 -10.29
N LYS A 53 0.62 6.85 -9.00
CA LYS A 53 0.23 7.95 -8.11
C LYS A 53 1.22 8.02 -6.97
N VAL A 54 1.93 9.13 -6.89
CA VAL A 54 2.90 9.43 -5.83
C VAL A 54 2.26 10.39 -4.82
N ARG A 55 2.39 10.08 -3.54
CA ARG A 55 2.09 11.00 -2.43
C ARG A 55 3.29 11.05 -1.52
N THR A 56 3.70 12.25 -1.14
CA THR A 56 4.83 12.45 -0.24
C THR A 56 4.31 13.08 1.02
N ASP A 57 4.54 12.40 2.13
CA ASP A 57 4.24 12.86 3.47
C ASP A 57 5.56 13.04 4.23
N LYS A 58 5.68 14.11 5.01
CA LYS A 58 6.79 14.27 5.96
C LYS A 58 6.33 13.80 7.32
N GLN A 59 7.08 12.89 7.95
CA GLN A 59 6.82 12.45 9.31
C GLN A 59 8.02 12.75 10.18
N ILE A 60 7.79 13.52 11.23
CA ILE A 60 8.75 13.67 12.33
C ILE A 60 8.72 12.37 13.12
N THR A 61 9.89 11.73 13.28
CA THR A 61 10.05 10.43 13.94
C THR A 61 10.73 10.51 15.30
N SER A 62 11.39 11.62 15.63
CA SER A 62 11.96 11.93 16.95
C SER A 62 12.24 13.44 17.08
N GLY A 63 12.60 13.91 18.27
CA GLY A 63 13.07 15.28 18.55
C GLY A 63 12.16 16.10 19.47
N HIS A 64 12.79 16.95 20.29
CA HIS A 64 12.20 17.74 21.39
C HIS A 64 11.04 18.69 20.95
N ASN A 65 10.93 19.02 19.66
CA ASN A 65 9.90 19.91 19.10
C ASN A 65 8.88 19.20 18.19
N ALA A 66 8.88 17.86 18.16
CA ALA A 66 7.95 17.10 17.34
C ALA A 66 6.49 17.20 17.83
N GLY A 67 6.30 17.46 19.12
CA GLY A 67 4.99 17.59 19.77
C GLY A 67 4.18 18.79 19.28
N ASP A 68 4.83 19.91 18.97
CA ASP A 68 4.19 21.14 18.49
C ASP A 68 3.69 21.01 17.03
N LEU A 69 4.23 20.04 16.29
CA LEU A 69 3.88 19.75 14.90
C LEU A 69 2.89 18.58 14.75
N ARG A 70 2.63 17.79 15.79
CA ARG A 70 1.74 16.61 15.71
C ARG A 70 0.66 16.48 16.79
N GLY A 71 0.56 17.41 17.75
CA GLY A 71 -0.44 17.33 18.81
C GLY A 71 -0.11 16.20 19.77
N SER A 72 0.65 16.54 20.82
CA SER A 72 0.78 15.85 22.10
C SER A 72 0.47 14.33 22.11
N ASP A 73 1.41 13.50 21.67
CA ASP A 73 1.52 12.16 22.25
C ASP A 73 2.94 11.58 22.04
N LEU A 74 3.68 11.54 23.15
CA LEU A 74 4.71 10.56 23.51
C LEU A 74 5.93 10.42 22.57
N ILE A 75 7.01 11.17 22.84
CA ILE A 75 8.37 10.80 22.44
C ILE A 75 9.36 11.23 23.53
N GLU A 76 10.29 10.33 23.91
CA GLU A 76 11.33 10.60 24.91
C GLU A 76 12.23 11.78 24.51
N GLU A 77 12.48 12.66 25.47
CA GLU A 77 12.80 14.08 25.30
C GLU A 77 14.29 14.43 25.15
N ASP A 78 15.16 13.55 24.60
CA ASP A 78 16.63 13.78 24.67
C ASP A 78 17.33 14.05 23.32
N ASP A 79 16.60 14.42 22.27
CA ASP A 79 17.20 14.70 20.94
C ASP A 79 16.90 16.12 20.46
N THR A 80 17.94 16.95 20.29
CA THR A 80 17.83 18.39 19.99
C THR A 80 17.50 18.67 18.52
N ASP A 81 17.68 17.70 17.63
CA ASP A 81 17.37 17.79 16.20
C ASP A 81 16.24 16.81 15.82
N PRO A 82 15.09 17.29 15.31
CA PRO A 82 14.02 16.40 14.92
C PRO A 82 14.38 15.54 13.71
N THR A 83 14.42 14.22 13.88
CA THR A 83 14.56 13.31 12.74
C THR A 83 13.30 13.37 11.89
N VAL A 84 13.40 13.89 10.67
CA VAL A 84 12.30 13.91 9.69
C VAL A 84 12.45 12.73 8.72
N ALA A 85 11.56 11.76 8.80
CA ALA A 85 11.42 10.73 7.79
C ALA A 85 10.56 11.23 6.63
N ASN A 86 11.13 11.22 5.42
CA ASN A 86 10.35 11.40 4.20
C ASN A 86 9.65 10.08 3.88
N LEU A 87 8.33 10.06 3.98
CA LEU A 87 7.49 8.92 3.65
C LEU A 87 6.84 9.15 2.29
N GLN A 88 7.32 8.44 1.29
CA GLN A 88 6.72 8.49 -0.04
C GLN A 88 5.89 7.23 -0.28
N LYS A 89 4.63 7.41 -0.66
CA LYS A 89 3.71 6.36 -1.04
C LYS A 89 3.51 6.38 -2.55
N VAL A 90 3.80 5.25 -3.20
CA VAL A 90 3.66 5.07 -4.64
C VAL A 90 2.65 3.96 -4.90
N SER A 91 1.56 4.30 -5.59
CA SER A 91 0.50 3.36 -5.98
C SER A 91 0.52 3.19 -7.50
N PHE A 92 0.53 1.95 -7.99
CA PHE A 92 0.70 1.67 -9.42
C PHE A 92 0.17 0.29 -9.80
N TYR A 93 0.03 0.03 -11.10
CA TYR A 93 -0.31 -1.28 -11.64
C TYR A 93 0.88 -1.90 -12.36
N THR A 94 1.08 -3.19 -12.13
CA THR A 94 2.06 -4.05 -12.79
C THR A 94 1.49 -4.66 -14.07
N ASP A 95 2.35 -5.29 -14.88
CA ASP A 95 1.99 -5.85 -16.19
C ASP A 95 0.97 -7.00 -16.07
N ASP A 96 1.01 -7.77 -14.98
CA ASP A 96 0.03 -8.81 -14.64
C ASP A 96 -1.31 -8.26 -14.13
N GLY A 97 -1.48 -6.92 -14.07
CA GLY A 97 -2.68 -6.25 -13.60
C GLY A 97 -2.77 -6.12 -12.08
N SER A 98 -1.80 -6.63 -11.32
CA SER A 98 -1.78 -6.50 -9.86
C SER A 98 -1.67 -5.02 -9.45
N HIS A 99 -2.43 -4.62 -8.43
CA HIS A 99 -2.37 -3.26 -7.89
C HIS A 99 -1.45 -3.21 -6.69
N LEU A 100 -0.34 -2.49 -6.81
CA LEU A 100 0.66 -2.37 -5.74
C LEU A 100 0.62 -0.99 -5.09
N LYS A 101 0.90 -0.96 -3.80
CA LYS A 101 1.17 0.24 -3.00
C LYS A 101 2.47 0.04 -2.24
N CYS A 102 3.51 0.74 -2.68
CA CYS A 102 4.83 0.74 -2.08
C CYS A 102 5.06 2.01 -1.27
N TYR A 103 5.79 1.86 -0.18
CA TYR A 103 6.10 2.89 0.80
C TYR A 103 7.61 2.97 0.89
N TYR A 104 8.12 4.17 0.70
CA TYR A 104 9.53 4.51 0.76
C TYR A 104 9.77 5.38 1.99
N ARG A 105 10.82 5.08 2.74
CA ARG A 105 11.29 5.91 3.85
C ARG A 105 12.69 6.38 3.49
N ASN A 106 12.88 7.69 3.36
CA ASN A 106 14.15 8.29 2.94
C ASN A 106 14.69 7.63 1.66
N ASP A 107 13.82 7.56 0.63
CA ASP A 107 14.07 6.98 -0.70
C ASP A 107 14.39 5.47 -0.76
N LYS A 108 14.43 4.78 0.39
CA LYS A 108 14.57 3.32 0.47
C LYS A 108 13.22 2.65 0.57
N LEU A 109 13.03 1.54 -0.13
CA LEU A 109 11.80 0.77 -0.03
C LEU A 109 11.65 0.24 1.40
N TYR A 110 10.56 0.63 2.06
CA TYR A 110 10.23 0.19 3.41
C TYR A 110 9.21 -0.95 3.40
N LYS A 111 8.24 -0.89 2.49
CA LYS A 111 7.15 -1.87 2.44
C LYS A 111 6.41 -1.80 1.11
N CYS A 112 6.07 -2.94 0.53
CA CYS A 112 5.05 -3.02 -0.52
C CYS A 112 3.85 -3.84 -0.06
N LYS A 113 2.69 -3.45 -0.57
CA LYS A 113 1.47 -4.23 -0.45
C LYS A 113 0.88 -4.45 -1.83
N ALA A 114 0.39 -5.66 -2.09
CA ALA A 114 -0.37 -5.97 -3.29
C ALA A 114 -1.85 -6.13 -2.95
N LYS A 115 -2.71 -5.66 -3.84
CA LYS A 115 -4.09 -6.10 -3.94
C LYS A 115 -4.13 -7.11 -5.08
N LYS A 116 -4.48 -8.36 -4.76
CA LYS A 116 -4.88 -9.29 -5.80
C LYS A 116 -6.11 -8.70 -6.47
N THR A 117 -5.99 -8.31 -7.73
CA THR A 117 -7.15 -8.25 -8.60
C THR A 117 -7.63 -9.68 -8.70
N THR A 118 -8.79 -9.98 -8.10
CA THR A 118 -9.58 -11.12 -8.57
C THR A 118 -9.81 -10.83 -10.04
N THR A 119 -9.01 -11.45 -10.91
CA THR A 119 -9.51 -11.81 -12.23
C THR A 119 -10.84 -12.45 -11.90
N ASN A 120 -11.94 -11.87 -12.37
CA ASN A 120 -13.15 -12.65 -12.53
C ASN A 120 -12.71 -13.77 -13.46
N SER A 121 -12.27 -14.89 -12.88
CA SER A 121 -12.43 -16.18 -13.50
C SER A 121 -13.92 -16.21 -13.74
N SER A 122 -14.30 -15.89 -14.98
CA SER A 122 -15.58 -16.25 -15.51
C SER A 122 -15.82 -17.68 -15.05
N GLN A 123 -16.70 -17.87 -14.05
CA GLN A 123 -17.46 -19.11 -13.98
C GLN A 123 -18.43 -19.05 -15.15
N ALA A 124 -17.85 -19.20 -16.34
CA ALA A 124 -18.48 -19.79 -17.48
C ALA A 124 -18.14 -21.27 -17.38
N LYS A 125 -19.08 -22.05 -16.85
CA LYS A 125 -19.67 -23.19 -17.57
C LYS A 125 -20.89 -23.68 -16.81
#